data_AF-A0A2M7FRW6-F1
#
_entry.id   AF-A0A2M7FRW6-F1
#
_cell.length_a   1.000
_cell.length_b   1.000
_cell.length_c   1.000
_cell.angle_alpha   90.00
_cell.angle_beta   90.00
_cell.angle_gamma   90.00
#
_symmetry.space_group_name_H-M   'P 1'
#
loop_
_entity.id
_entity.type
_entity.pdbx_description
1 polymer ?
#
loop_
_entity_poly.entity_id
_entity_poly.type
_entity_poly.pdbx_seq_one_letter_code
_entity_poly.pdbx_strand_id
1 'polypeptide(L)'
;LQEAGRLAESIAAYQSALALNPNMVTAWENLCTAYYDQQEFALGLAAAERARHLKPESPLAIRGAANCLAAMGRRAEALQVLEVGIHYHPANGELRIHHAWELMANGQFAQGWRALEWRHSRQGITDTPPRSVPWPRWNGESLVGKTILVYGEQGIGDEIMFAPWVQSILQAGGRCLLECEPRLEQLFARAFPQCLILRREDRAQIPWHAQLPPIDYCISAFSLPLYFQQPSPRSAYLTAVPQRVAYWRERLTALGPGRKVGISWRGGLSAK
;
A
#
# COMPACT_ATOMS: atom_id res chain seq x y z
N LEU A 1 -19.30 -12.39 -14.27
CA LEU A 1 -20.72 -12.56 -14.67
C LEU A 1 -21.66 -12.54 -13.47
N GLN A 2 -21.50 -13.42 -12.47
CA GLN A 2 -22.33 -13.39 -11.26
C GLN A 2 -22.18 -12.09 -10.45
N GLU A 3 -20.95 -11.58 -10.29
CA GLU A 3 -20.69 -10.32 -9.61
C GLU A 3 -21.28 -9.11 -10.35
N ALA A 4 -21.11 -9.05 -11.67
CA ALA A 4 -21.74 -8.03 -12.52
C ALA A 4 -23.28 -8.07 -12.45
N GLY A 5 -23.88 -9.26 -12.39
CA GLY A 5 -25.34 -9.42 -12.19
C GLY A 5 -25.81 -8.85 -10.85
N ARG A 6 -25.08 -9.14 -9.77
CA ARG A 6 -25.37 -8.60 -8.43
C ARG A 6 -25.20 -7.08 -8.36
N LEU A 7 -24.24 -6.52 -9.09
CA LEU A 7 -24.05 -5.07 -9.16
C LEU A 7 -25.22 -4.38 -9.88
N ALA A 8 -25.74 -4.95 -10.97
CA ALA A 8 -26.89 -4.39 -11.69
C ALA A 8 -28.17 -4.39 -10.83
N GLU A 9 -28.44 -5.49 -10.11
CA GLU A 9 -29.56 -5.57 -9.17
C GLU A 9 -29.43 -4.54 -8.03
N SER A 10 -28.22 -4.35 -7.51
CA SER A 10 -27.92 -3.36 -6.47
C SER A 10 -28.22 -1.92 -6.94
N ILE A 11 -27.80 -1.57 -8.15
CA ILE A 11 -28.10 -0.25 -8.75
C ILE A 11 -29.61 -0.04 -8.87
N ALA A 12 -30.36 -1.03 -9.37
CA ALA A 12 -31.80 -0.94 -9.51
C ALA A 12 -32.51 -0.75 -8.15
N ALA A 13 -32.02 -1.42 -7.10
CA ALA A 13 -32.55 -1.28 -5.75
C ALA A 13 -32.30 0.14 -5.19
N TYR A 14 -31.08 0.69 -5.35
CA TYR A 14 -30.79 2.06 -4.92
C TYR A 14 -31.57 3.11 -5.71
N GLN A 15 -31.72 2.94 -7.02
CA GLN A 15 -32.55 3.81 -7.84
C GLN A 15 -34.03 3.79 -7.39
N SER A 16 -34.55 2.61 -7.06
CA SER A 16 -35.92 2.46 -6.52
C SER A 16 -36.06 3.16 -5.15
N ALA A 17 -35.08 3.01 -4.27
CA ALA A 17 -35.07 3.72 -2.99
C ALA A 17 -35.03 5.25 -3.18
N LEU A 18 -34.28 5.74 -4.17
CA LEU A 18 -34.19 7.16 -4.50
C LEU A 18 -35.45 7.70 -5.19
N ALA A 19 -36.19 6.87 -5.92
CA ALA A 19 -37.51 7.24 -6.44
C ALA A 19 -38.52 7.46 -5.30
N LEU A 20 -38.41 6.70 -4.21
CA LEU A 20 -39.24 6.86 -3.02
C LEU A 20 -38.75 8.01 -2.11
N ASN A 21 -37.43 8.18 -1.99
CA ASN A 21 -36.81 9.23 -1.19
C ASN A 21 -35.55 9.80 -1.89
N PRO A 22 -35.68 10.90 -2.66
CA PRO A 22 -34.58 11.53 -3.38
C PRO A 22 -33.49 12.15 -2.49
N ASN A 23 -33.75 12.28 -1.19
CA ASN A 23 -32.85 12.89 -0.21
C ASN A 23 -32.12 11.85 0.66
N MET A 24 -32.24 10.56 0.32
CA MET A 24 -31.55 9.49 1.04
C MET A 24 -30.05 9.47 0.70
N VAL A 25 -29.23 10.14 1.53
CA VAL A 25 -27.77 10.27 1.34
C VAL A 25 -27.09 8.91 1.14
N THR A 26 -27.41 7.93 1.99
CA THR A 26 -26.79 6.59 1.93
C THR A 26 -27.10 5.85 0.63
N ALA A 27 -28.27 6.07 0.02
CA ALA A 27 -28.60 5.48 -1.27
C ALA A 27 -27.77 6.11 -2.39
N TRP A 28 -27.52 7.42 -2.36
CA TRP A 28 -26.62 8.09 -3.30
C TRP A 28 -25.16 7.65 -3.13
N GLU A 29 -24.68 7.47 -1.90
CA GLU A 29 -23.32 6.97 -1.60
C GLU A 29 -23.11 5.54 -2.11
N ASN A 30 -24.07 4.66 -1.86
CA ASN A 30 -23.98 3.28 -2.34
C ASN A 30 -24.14 3.20 -3.85
N LEU A 31 -24.98 4.05 -4.45
CA LEU A 31 -25.12 4.15 -5.90
C LEU A 31 -23.83 4.63 -6.56
N CYS A 32 -23.13 5.60 -5.96
CA CYS A 32 -21.79 6.00 -6.40
C CYS A 32 -20.81 4.81 -6.41
N THR A 33 -20.78 4.03 -5.33
CA THR A 33 -19.89 2.87 -5.20
C THR A 33 -20.23 1.82 -6.27
N ALA A 34 -21.50 1.51 -6.45
CA ALA A 34 -21.95 0.54 -7.44
C ALA A 34 -21.63 0.97 -8.89
N TYR A 35 -21.79 2.25 -9.23
CA TYR A 35 -21.37 2.76 -10.54
C TYR A 35 -19.86 2.72 -10.73
N TYR A 36 -19.08 3.03 -9.69
CA TYR A 36 -17.63 2.93 -9.74
C TYR A 36 -17.17 1.49 -10.02
N ASP A 37 -17.77 0.50 -9.36
CA ASP A 37 -17.47 -0.93 -9.57
C ASP A 37 -17.85 -1.40 -10.99
N GLN A 38 -18.87 -0.79 -11.60
CA GLN A 38 -19.22 -1.00 -13.02
C GLN A 38 -18.36 -0.18 -14.00
N GLN A 39 -17.41 0.60 -13.50
CA GLN A 39 -16.57 1.52 -14.28
C GLN A 39 -17.36 2.66 -14.97
N GLU A 40 -18.59 2.91 -14.53
CA GLU A 40 -19.46 4.01 -14.96
C GLU A 40 -19.14 5.29 -14.17
N PHE A 41 -17.89 5.75 -14.25
CA PHE A 41 -17.35 6.78 -13.36
C PHE A 41 -18.08 8.13 -13.42
N ALA A 42 -18.64 8.50 -14.58
CA ALA A 42 -19.41 9.73 -14.72
C ALA A 42 -20.73 9.68 -13.94
N LEU A 43 -21.43 8.54 -13.96
CA LEU A 43 -22.64 8.31 -13.17
C LEU A 43 -22.31 8.22 -11.68
N GLY A 44 -21.19 7.56 -11.34
CA GLY A 44 -20.65 7.52 -9.98
C GLY A 44 -20.39 8.92 -9.43
N LEU A 45 -19.71 9.78 -10.19
CA LEU A 45 -19.47 11.17 -9.79
C LEU A 45 -20.77 11.95 -9.59
N ALA A 46 -21.74 11.81 -10.49
CA ALA A 46 -23.04 12.48 -10.35
C ALA A 46 -23.77 12.06 -9.07
N ALA A 47 -23.73 10.77 -8.72
CA ALA A 47 -24.30 10.26 -7.48
C ALA A 47 -23.55 10.80 -6.24
N ALA A 48 -22.22 10.84 -6.29
CA ALA A 48 -21.39 11.41 -5.22
C ALA A 48 -21.65 12.91 -5.01
N GLU A 49 -21.73 13.69 -6.10
CA GLU A 49 -22.08 15.12 -6.04
C GLU A 49 -23.48 15.33 -5.44
N ARG A 50 -24.45 14.48 -5.78
CA ARG A 50 -25.78 14.53 -5.17
C ARG A 50 -25.75 14.23 -3.68
N ALA A 51 -24.98 13.23 -3.25
CA ALA A 51 -24.76 12.95 -1.83
C ALA A 51 -24.07 14.13 -1.11
N ARG A 52 -23.05 14.74 -1.72
CA ARG A 52 -22.34 15.92 -1.19
C ARG A 52 -23.24 17.16 -1.12
N HIS A 53 -24.15 17.34 -2.06
CA HIS A 53 -25.12 18.43 -1.98
C HIS A 53 -26.06 18.29 -0.77
N LEU A 54 -26.46 17.06 -0.45
CA LEU A 54 -27.32 16.76 0.70
C LEU A 54 -26.55 16.75 2.03
N LYS A 55 -25.28 16.32 2.00
CA LYS A 55 -24.40 16.22 3.16
C LYS A 55 -22.94 16.55 2.76
N PRO A 56 -22.55 17.84 2.74
CA PRO A 56 -21.25 18.30 2.24
C PRO A 56 -20.05 17.68 2.93
N GLU A 57 -20.19 17.35 4.21
CA GLU A 57 -19.15 16.78 5.03
C GLU A 57 -19.10 15.25 4.98
N SER A 58 -19.90 14.55 4.17
CA SER A 58 -19.85 13.08 4.18
C SER A 58 -18.51 12.53 3.66
N PRO A 59 -17.72 11.79 4.49
CA PRO A 59 -16.46 11.21 4.04
C PRO A 59 -16.64 10.21 2.91
N LEU A 60 -17.73 9.43 2.93
CA LEU A 60 -18.02 8.43 1.89
C LEU A 60 -18.31 9.11 0.54
N ALA A 61 -19.12 10.16 0.54
CA ALA A 61 -19.44 10.90 -0.68
C ALA A 61 -18.22 11.65 -1.24
N ILE A 62 -17.41 12.26 -0.38
CA ILE A 62 -16.14 12.91 -0.76
C ILE A 62 -15.18 11.90 -1.39
N ARG A 63 -14.96 10.75 -0.72
CA ARG A 63 -14.11 9.67 -1.22
C ARG A 63 -14.61 9.13 -2.55
N GLY A 64 -15.93 8.92 -2.68
CA GLY A 64 -16.57 8.47 -3.92
C GLY A 64 -16.34 9.43 -5.08
N ALA A 65 -16.54 10.73 -4.86
CA ALA A 65 -16.29 11.77 -5.86
C ALA A 65 -14.82 11.80 -6.28
N ALA A 66 -13.88 11.78 -5.32
CA ALA A 66 -12.45 11.78 -5.60
C ALA A 66 -12.01 10.54 -6.40
N ASN A 67 -12.48 9.34 -6.03
CA ASN A 67 -12.18 8.11 -6.76
C ASN A 67 -12.70 8.16 -8.20
N CYS A 68 -13.94 8.62 -8.41
CA CYS A 68 -14.51 8.76 -9.76
C CYS A 68 -13.71 9.77 -10.60
N LEU A 69 -13.35 10.92 -10.03
CA LEU A 69 -12.51 11.93 -10.69
C LEU A 69 -11.14 11.37 -11.08
N ALA A 70 -10.47 10.66 -10.17
CA ALA A 70 -9.19 10.02 -10.42
C ALA A 70 -9.27 8.98 -11.55
N ALA A 71 -10.31 8.15 -11.55
CA ALA A 71 -10.55 7.14 -12.60
C ALA A 71 -10.81 7.77 -13.98
N MET A 72 -11.43 8.95 -14.02
CA MET A 72 -11.59 9.76 -15.24
C MET A 72 -10.33 10.55 -15.64
N GLY A 73 -9.21 10.41 -14.91
CA GLY A 73 -7.97 11.15 -15.14
C GLY A 73 -7.98 12.60 -14.64
N ARG A 74 -9.08 13.04 -14.00
CA ARG A 74 -9.27 14.40 -13.44
C ARG A 74 -8.63 14.52 -12.05
N ARG A 75 -7.34 14.18 -11.95
CA ARG A 75 -6.61 14.05 -10.67
C ARG A 75 -6.50 15.35 -9.87
N ALA A 76 -6.33 16.48 -10.56
CA ALA A 76 -6.26 17.79 -9.89
C ALA A 76 -7.57 18.13 -9.15
N GLU A 77 -8.71 17.76 -9.73
CA GLU A 77 -10.02 17.94 -9.09
C GLU A 77 -10.24 16.93 -7.96
N ALA A 78 -9.77 15.68 -8.13
CA ALA A 78 -9.79 14.69 -7.05
C ALA A 78 -9.05 15.18 -5.80
N LEU A 79 -7.86 15.78 -5.97
CA LEU A 79 -7.10 16.40 -4.89
C LEU A 79 -7.90 17.51 -4.19
N GLN A 80 -8.49 18.44 -4.94
CA GLN A 80 -9.30 19.53 -4.36
C GLN A 80 -10.48 18.99 -3.54
N VAL A 81 -11.16 17.95 -4.03
CA VAL A 81 -12.25 17.30 -3.30
C VAL A 81 -11.77 16.67 -2.00
N LEU A 82 -10.62 16.00 -2.02
CA LEU A 82 -10.01 15.40 -0.83
C LEU A 82 -9.54 16.46 0.18
N GLU A 83 -8.97 17.57 -0.28
CA GLU A 83 -8.57 18.71 0.56
C GLU A 83 -9.77 19.30 1.32
N VAL A 84 -10.91 19.49 0.64
CA VAL A 84 -12.17 19.90 1.29
C VAL A 84 -12.62 18.87 2.32
N GLY A 85 -12.54 17.58 2.00
CA GLY A 85 -12.88 16.52 2.95
C GLY A 85 -12.00 16.50 4.19
N ILE A 86 -10.69 16.69 4.02
CA ILE A 86 -9.74 16.78 5.12
C ILE A 86 -9.98 18.05 5.95
N HIS A 87 -10.46 19.14 5.34
CA HIS A 87 -10.87 20.33 6.09
C HIS A 87 -12.06 20.03 7.02
N TYR A 88 -13.08 19.31 6.54
CA TYR A 88 -14.21 18.88 7.37
C TYR A 88 -13.82 17.85 8.43
N HIS A 89 -12.97 16.91 8.07
CA HIS A 89 -12.57 15.79 8.93
C HIS A 89 -11.04 15.68 9.03
N PRO A 90 -10.39 16.59 9.78
CA PRO A 90 -8.94 16.69 9.82
C PRO A 90 -8.25 15.46 10.42
N ALA A 91 -8.99 14.60 11.14
CA ALA A 91 -8.44 13.38 11.73
C ALA A 91 -8.86 12.09 11.00
N ASN A 92 -9.66 12.19 9.92
CA ASN A 92 -10.06 11.03 9.13
C ASN A 92 -8.88 10.46 8.35
N GLY A 93 -8.37 9.29 8.77
CA GLY A 93 -7.21 8.69 8.16
C GLY A 93 -7.46 8.15 6.75
N GLU A 94 -8.69 7.70 6.43
CA GLU A 94 -9.01 7.26 5.05
C GLU A 94 -8.86 8.40 4.05
N LEU A 95 -9.51 9.55 4.29
CA LEU A 95 -9.43 10.70 3.38
C LEU A 95 -7.99 11.14 3.16
N ARG A 96 -7.16 11.10 4.21
CA ARG A 96 -5.73 11.43 4.13
C ARG A 96 -4.91 10.40 3.37
N ILE A 97 -5.23 9.11 3.49
CA ILE A 97 -4.59 8.05 2.70
C ILE A 97 -4.97 8.17 1.23
N HIS A 98 -6.26 8.39 0.93
CA HIS A 98 -6.70 8.67 -0.45
C HIS A 98 -6.00 9.90 -1.03
N HIS A 99 -5.89 10.98 -0.24
CA HIS A 99 -5.13 12.17 -0.62
C HIS A 99 -3.65 11.86 -0.86
N ALA A 100 -3.03 11.04 -0.02
CA ALA A 100 -1.66 10.59 -0.21
C ALA A 100 -1.46 9.87 -1.54
N TRP A 101 -2.38 8.97 -1.90
CA TRP A 101 -2.34 8.25 -3.18
C TRP A 101 -2.50 9.18 -4.37
N GLU A 102 -3.43 10.13 -4.31
CA GLU A 102 -3.62 11.11 -5.38
C GLU A 102 -2.41 12.05 -5.53
N LEU A 103 -1.79 12.45 -4.41
CA LEU A 103 -0.55 13.24 -4.43
C LEU A 103 0.55 12.46 -5.16
N MET A 104 0.74 11.18 -4.85
CA MET A 104 1.73 10.34 -5.53
C MET A 104 1.40 10.12 -7.02
N ALA A 105 0.14 9.88 -7.34
CA ALA A 105 -0.31 9.73 -8.72
C ALA A 105 -0.10 11.01 -9.55
N ASN A 106 -0.09 12.18 -8.90
CA ASN A 106 0.24 13.48 -9.50
C ASN A 106 1.75 13.84 -9.42
N GLY A 107 2.62 12.89 -9.05
CA GLY A 107 4.06 13.07 -8.97
C GLY A 107 4.56 13.83 -7.73
N GLN A 108 3.67 14.18 -6.80
CA GLN A 108 4.00 14.91 -5.56
C GLN A 108 4.45 13.94 -4.45
N PHE A 109 5.45 13.10 -4.74
CA PHE A 109 5.87 11.99 -3.88
C PHE A 109 6.20 12.39 -2.44
N ALA A 110 6.96 13.47 -2.23
CA ALA A 110 7.36 13.87 -0.87
C ALA A 110 6.16 14.24 0.02
N GLN A 111 5.14 14.87 -0.56
CA GLN A 111 3.90 15.19 0.16
C GLN A 111 3.06 13.92 0.35
N GLY A 112 2.96 13.09 -0.70
CA GLY A 112 2.25 11.82 -0.65
C GLY A 112 2.78 10.89 0.45
N TRP A 113 4.09 10.68 0.53
CA TRP A 113 4.69 9.82 1.56
C TRP A 113 4.41 10.35 2.97
N ARG A 114 4.47 11.67 3.18
CA ARG A 114 4.16 12.28 4.48
C ARG A 114 2.69 12.11 4.84
N ALA A 115 1.78 12.27 3.89
CA ALA A 115 0.35 12.08 4.11
C ALA A 115 0.01 10.61 4.40
N LEU A 116 0.69 9.66 3.75
CA LEU A 116 0.49 8.22 3.92
C LEU A 116 0.82 7.74 5.35
N GLU A 117 1.62 8.48 6.11
CA GLU A 117 1.92 8.14 7.50
C GLU A 117 0.69 8.14 8.42
N TRP A 118 -0.42 8.75 8.00
CA TRP A 118 -1.71 8.66 8.69
C TRP A 118 -2.29 7.25 8.76
N ARG A 119 -1.78 6.29 7.96
CA ARG A 119 -2.12 4.87 8.11
C ARG A 119 -1.72 4.28 9.46
N HIS A 120 -0.78 4.90 10.17
CA HIS A 120 -0.43 4.50 11.54
C HIS A 120 -1.30 5.18 12.61
N SER A 121 -2.20 6.09 12.24
CA SER A 121 -3.09 6.74 13.20
C SER A 121 -4.21 5.80 13.64
N ARG A 122 -4.65 5.90 14.90
CA ARG A 122 -5.80 5.15 15.44
C ARG A 122 -7.14 5.47 14.76
N GLN A 123 -7.17 6.50 13.92
CA GLN A 123 -8.32 6.94 13.14
C GLN A 123 -8.18 6.64 11.64
N GLY A 124 -7.09 5.96 11.25
CA GLY A 124 -6.96 5.32 9.95
C GLY A 124 -7.63 3.96 9.98
N ILE A 125 -8.48 3.68 8.99
CA ILE A 125 -9.01 2.34 8.75
C ILE A 125 -7.88 1.55 8.11
N THR A 126 -7.04 0.96 8.94
CA THR A 126 -6.46 -0.33 8.61
C THR A 126 -6.97 -1.28 9.68
N ASP A 127 -7.70 -2.33 9.29
CA ASP A 127 -8.14 -3.41 10.20
C ASP A 127 -6.96 -4.08 10.93
N THR A 128 -5.73 -3.74 10.55
CA THR A 128 -4.50 -4.09 11.23
C THR A 128 -3.99 -2.89 12.04
N PRO A 129 -3.99 -2.94 13.38
CA PRO A 129 -3.37 -1.90 14.19
C PRO A 129 -1.87 -1.79 13.88
N PRO A 130 -1.24 -0.61 14.09
CA PRO A 130 0.19 -0.46 13.92
C PRO A 130 0.94 -1.56 14.68
N ARG A 131 2.00 -2.08 14.07
CA ARG A 131 2.82 -3.12 14.70
C ARG A 131 3.28 -2.65 16.08
N SER A 132 2.89 -3.39 17.12
CA SER A 132 3.41 -3.16 18.47
C SER A 132 4.79 -3.78 18.59
N VAL A 133 5.80 -2.92 18.76
CA VAL A 133 7.20 -3.31 19.02
C VAL A 133 7.74 -2.49 20.18
N PRO A 134 8.68 -3.04 20.97
CA PRO A 134 9.19 -2.37 22.17
C PRO A 134 10.14 -1.20 21.86
N TRP A 135 10.62 -1.07 20.63
CA TRP A 135 11.59 -0.04 20.23
C TRP A 135 10.89 1.21 19.71
N PRO A 136 11.49 2.40 19.93
CA PRO A 136 10.94 3.63 19.41
C PRO A 136 10.97 3.62 17.88
N ARG A 137 9.97 4.28 17.29
CA ARG A 137 9.93 4.52 15.86
C ARG A 137 11.07 5.45 15.44
N TRP A 138 11.79 5.10 14.38
CA TRP A 138 12.74 6.00 13.71
C TRP A 138 11.99 7.10 12.95
N ASN A 139 12.37 8.36 13.18
CA ASN A 139 11.78 9.55 12.57
C ASN A 139 12.81 10.43 11.84
N GLY A 140 13.96 9.87 11.47
CA GLY A 140 15.02 10.59 10.74
C GLY A 140 16.22 10.99 11.62
N GLU A 141 16.32 10.47 12.84
CA GLU A 141 17.49 10.60 13.69
C GLU A 141 18.73 10.01 12.99
N SER A 142 19.93 10.44 13.41
CA SER A 142 21.18 9.88 12.89
C SER A 142 21.25 8.37 13.12
N LEU A 143 21.62 7.63 12.08
CA LEU A 143 21.78 6.17 12.11
C LEU A 143 23.22 5.72 12.39
N VAL A 144 24.18 6.64 12.53
CA VAL A 144 25.60 6.30 12.71
C VAL A 144 25.81 5.46 13.98
N GLY A 145 26.22 4.20 13.79
CA GLY A 145 26.46 3.26 14.89
C GLY A 145 25.19 2.72 15.55
N LYS A 146 24.01 3.04 15.00
CA LYS A 146 22.70 2.64 15.51
C LYS A 146 22.19 1.38 14.82
N THR A 147 21.42 0.59 15.54
CA THR A 147 20.76 -0.60 15.02
C THR A 147 19.28 -0.32 14.80
N ILE A 148 18.75 -0.61 13.61
CA ILE A 148 17.35 -0.41 13.27
C ILE A 148 16.71 -1.71 12.79
N LEU A 149 15.49 -1.98 13.28
CA LEU A 149 14.61 -3.01 12.75
C LEU A 149 13.78 -2.45 11.60
N VAL A 150 13.96 -2.99 10.40
CA VAL A 150 13.10 -2.74 9.23
C VAL A 150 12.14 -3.91 9.08
N TYR A 151 10.84 -3.62 8.98
CA TYR A 151 9.83 -4.66 8.89
C TYR A 151 8.81 -4.48 7.78
N GLY A 152 8.32 -5.60 7.25
CA GLY A 152 7.18 -5.63 6.34
C GLY A 152 5.86 -5.38 7.05
N GLU A 153 5.00 -4.58 6.43
CA GLU A 153 3.67 -4.19 6.95
C GLU A 153 2.52 -4.88 6.21
N GLN A 154 2.71 -5.14 4.92
CA GLN A 154 1.68 -5.62 4.00
C GLN A 154 2.04 -7.03 3.48
N GLY A 155 1.93 -7.25 2.16
CA GLY A 155 2.25 -8.50 1.50
C GLY A 155 3.74 -8.65 1.17
N ILE A 156 4.09 -9.87 0.73
CA ILE A 156 5.44 -10.23 0.26
C ILE A 156 5.94 -9.33 -0.89
N GLY A 157 5.03 -8.79 -1.71
CA GLY A 157 5.37 -7.89 -2.81
C GLY A 157 5.94 -6.57 -2.33
N ASP A 158 5.39 -6.01 -1.25
CA ASP A 158 5.84 -4.73 -0.70
C ASP A 158 7.19 -4.88 -0.01
N GLU A 159 7.43 -6.01 0.66
CA GLU A 159 8.76 -6.31 1.21
C GLU A 159 9.83 -6.28 0.11
N ILE A 160 9.55 -6.90 -1.03
CA ILE A 160 10.44 -6.84 -2.20
C ILE A 160 10.55 -5.39 -2.68
N MET A 161 9.43 -4.69 -2.89
CA MET A 161 9.38 -3.34 -3.45
C MET A 161 10.22 -2.32 -2.66
N PHE A 162 10.18 -2.38 -1.33
CA PHE A 162 10.84 -1.41 -0.45
C PHE A 162 12.21 -1.86 0.07
N ALA A 163 12.58 -3.14 -0.08
CA ALA A 163 13.89 -3.65 0.30
C ALA A 163 15.09 -2.84 -0.25
N PRO A 164 15.07 -2.23 -1.46
CA PRO A 164 16.19 -1.41 -1.93
C PRO A 164 16.60 -0.28 -0.97
N TRP A 165 15.67 0.25 -0.17
CA TRP A 165 15.95 1.31 0.80
C TRP A 165 16.78 0.84 2.00
N VAL A 166 16.91 -0.47 2.22
CA VAL A 166 17.81 -1.02 3.24
C VAL A 166 19.26 -0.60 2.98
N GLN A 167 19.67 -0.46 1.71
CA GLN A 167 21.01 0.06 1.39
C GLN A 167 21.20 1.51 1.85
N SER A 168 20.16 2.33 1.82
CA SER A 168 20.22 3.72 2.30
C SER A 168 20.45 3.79 3.82
N ILE A 169 19.90 2.84 4.58
CA ILE A 169 20.17 2.69 6.01
C ILE A 169 21.64 2.34 6.26
N LEU A 170 22.16 1.36 5.52
CA LEU A 170 23.54 0.89 5.65
C LEU A 170 24.53 2.01 5.28
N GLN A 171 24.26 2.75 4.20
CA GLN A 171 25.05 3.91 3.78
C GLN A 171 25.00 5.07 4.79
N ALA A 172 23.89 5.23 5.51
CA ALA A 172 23.77 6.20 6.61
C ALA A 172 24.50 5.77 7.90
N GLY A 173 25.23 4.63 7.88
CA GLY A 173 26.01 4.12 9.01
C GLY A 173 25.19 3.28 10.00
N GLY A 174 23.95 2.93 9.64
CA GLY A 174 23.07 2.08 10.44
C GLY A 174 23.34 0.60 10.23
N ARG A 175 23.12 -0.19 11.28
CA ARG A 175 23.02 -1.66 11.20
C ARG A 175 21.56 -2.04 11.04
N CYS A 176 21.25 -2.90 10.08
CA CYS A 176 19.87 -3.25 9.77
C CYS A 176 19.54 -4.69 10.17
N LEU A 177 18.49 -4.86 10.95
CA LEU A 177 17.76 -6.12 11.04
C LEU A 177 16.61 -6.04 10.04
N LEU A 178 16.67 -6.85 8.99
CA LEU A 178 15.65 -6.90 7.96
C LEU A 178 14.72 -8.08 8.22
N GLU A 179 13.53 -7.77 8.71
CA GLU A 179 12.50 -8.77 8.88
C GLU A 179 11.75 -9.00 7.57
N CYS A 180 11.52 -10.27 7.23
CA CYS A 180 10.85 -10.65 6.01
C CYS A 180 10.00 -11.92 6.16
N GLU A 181 9.16 -12.18 5.18
CA GLU A 181 8.50 -13.46 5.03
C GLU A 181 9.52 -14.59 4.84
N PRO A 182 9.38 -15.74 5.53
CA PRO A 182 10.22 -16.93 5.35
C PRO A 182 10.63 -17.25 3.90
N ARG A 183 9.74 -17.14 2.92
CA ARG A 183 10.03 -17.38 1.49
C ARG A 183 11.08 -16.42 0.91
N LEU A 184 11.25 -15.24 1.50
CA LEU A 184 12.24 -14.24 1.10
C LEU A 184 13.56 -14.35 1.85
N GLU A 185 13.65 -15.11 2.93
CA GLU A 185 14.82 -15.19 3.80
C GLU A 185 16.12 -15.40 3.01
N GLN A 186 16.19 -16.48 2.23
CA GLN A 186 17.39 -16.79 1.45
C GLN A 186 17.67 -15.75 0.37
N LEU A 187 16.62 -15.14 -0.19
CA LEU A 187 16.75 -14.10 -1.22
C LEU A 187 17.33 -12.82 -0.62
N PHE A 188 16.82 -12.38 0.52
CA PHE A 188 17.28 -11.20 1.22
C PHE A 188 18.65 -11.40 1.85
N ALA A 189 18.96 -12.58 2.39
CA ALA A 189 20.30 -12.89 2.89
C ALA A 189 21.38 -12.75 1.80
N ARG A 190 21.07 -13.13 0.55
CA ARG A 190 21.98 -12.92 -0.59
C ARG A 190 22.03 -11.47 -1.06
N ALA A 191 20.88 -10.78 -1.08
CA ALA A 191 20.78 -9.40 -1.56
C ALA A 191 21.38 -8.38 -0.57
N PHE A 192 21.30 -8.69 0.73
CA PHE A 192 21.72 -7.82 1.83
C PHE A 192 22.56 -8.60 2.85
N PRO A 193 23.75 -9.09 2.48
CA PRO A 193 24.60 -9.91 3.37
C PRO A 193 25.10 -9.14 4.60
N GLN A 194 24.97 -7.81 4.61
CA GLN A 194 25.31 -6.92 5.73
C GLN A 194 24.19 -6.81 6.77
N CYS A 195 22.99 -7.32 6.46
CA CYS A 195 21.84 -7.29 7.36
C CYS A 195 21.69 -8.61 8.11
N LEU A 196 21.21 -8.54 9.34
CA LEU A 196 20.68 -9.70 10.03
C LEU A 196 19.25 -9.93 9.52
N ILE A 197 19.00 -11.08 8.89
CA ILE A 197 17.68 -11.43 8.36
C ILE A 197 16.86 -12.10 9.45
N LEU A 198 15.64 -11.61 9.69
CA LEU A 198 14.71 -12.16 10.67
C LEU A 198 13.46 -12.69 9.95
N ARG A 199 13.07 -13.94 10.22
CA ARG A 199 11.85 -14.50 9.61
C ARG A 199 10.63 -14.08 10.43
N ARG A 200 9.56 -13.72 9.73
CA ARG A 200 8.32 -13.28 10.36
C ARG A 200 7.71 -14.31 11.32
N GLU A 201 7.85 -15.60 11.04
CA GLU A 201 7.30 -16.68 11.87
C GLU A 201 8.03 -16.86 13.21
N ASP A 202 9.28 -16.40 13.29
CA ASP A 202 10.08 -16.45 14.53
C ASP A 202 9.54 -15.49 15.60
N ARG A 203 8.59 -14.61 15.23
CA ARG A 203 7.84 -13.74 16.16
C ARG A 203 7.01 -14.52 17.19
N ALA A 204 6.61 -15.76 16.90
CA ALA A 204 5.71 -16.54 17.74
C ALA A 204 6.42 -17.32 18.87
N GLN A 205 7.76 -17.31 18.89
CA GLN A 205 8.55 -18.14 19.81
C GLN A 205 9.19 -17.27 20.90
N ILE A 206 8.76 -17.43 22.17
CA ILE A 206 9.33 -16.75 23.36
C ILE A 206 9.29 -15.20 23.15
N PRO A 207 9.73 -14.28 24.05
CA PRO A 207 9.86 -12.90 23.62
C PRO A 207 10.92 -12.85 22.51
N TRP A 208 10.48 -12.90 21.25
CA TRP A 208 11.33 -12.95 20.05
C TRP A 208 12.38 -11.82 20.01
N HIS A 209 12.09 -10.72 20.71
CA HIS A 209 12.99 -9.58 20.89
C HIS A 209 14.15 -9.85 21.86
N ALA A 210 14.05 -10.82 22.78
CA ALA A 210 15.04 -11.08 23.81
C ALA A 210 16.33 -11.73 23.28
N GLN A 211 16.28 -12.34 22.10
CA GLN A 211 17.43 -12.96 21.44
C GLN A 211 18.06 -12.05 20.37
N LEU A 212 17.49 -10.86 20.15
CA LEU A 212 18.00 -9.92 19.17
C LEU A 212 19.15 -9.08 19.76
N PRO A 213 20.09 -8.62 18.92
CA PRO A 213 21.02 -7.58 19.33
C PRO A 213 20.24 -6.33 19.79
N PRO A 214 20.87 -5.44 20.59
CA PRO A 214 20.27 -4.16 20.95
C PRO A 214 19.80 -3.40 19.71
N ILE A 215 18.51 -3.05 19.69
CA ILE A 215 17.87 -2.25 18.64
C ILE A 215 17.59 -0.86 19.21
N ASP A 216 18.07 0.16 18.52
CA ASP A 216 17.83 1.56 18.88
C ASP A 216 16.48 2.04 18.33
N TYR A 217 16.11 1.63 17.12
CA TYR A 217 14.89 2.10 16.45
C TYR A 217 14.19 1.01 15.63
N CYS A 218 12.92 1.25 15.27
CA CYS A 218 12.20 0.45 14.29
C CYS A 218 11.51 1.32 13.22
N ILE A 219 11.31 0.78 12.02
CA ILE A 219 10.52 1.42 10.96
C ILE A 219 9.87 0.39 10.04
N SER A 220 8.66 0.69 9.57
CA SER A 220 8.05 -0.05 8.45
C SER A 220 8.85 0.20 7.18
N ALA A 221 9.17 -0.85 6.43
CA ALA A 221 9.83 -0.72 5.12
C ALA A 221 9.05 0.25 4.20
N PHE A 222 7.71 0.28 4.34
CA PHE A 222 6.84 1.15 3.57
C PHE A 222 6.97 2.64 3.90
N SER A 223 7.55 2.99 5.06
CA SER A 223 7.84 4.37 5.46
C SER A 223 9.23 4.85 5.03
N LEU A 224 10.12 3.96 4.56
CA LEU A 224 11.49 4.35 4.17
C LEU A 224 11.55 5.41 3.06
N PRO A 225 10.67 5.40 2.04
CA PRO A 225 10.66 6.45 1.02
C PRO A 225 10.42 7.87 1.53
N LEU A 226 9.86 8.03 2.74
CA LEU A 226 9.70 9.35 3.37
C LEU A 226 11.06 9.97 3.73
N TYR A 227 12.03 9.15 4.14
CA TYR A 227 13.32 9.60 4.65
C TYR A 227 14.43 9.56 3.61
N PHE A 228 14.27 8.71 2.59
CA PHE A 228 15.21 8.61 1.48
C PHE A 228 14.45 8.76 0.16
N GLN A 229 14.70 9.84 -0.58
CA GLN A 229 13.94 10.18 -1.79
C GLN A 229 14.00 9.11 -2.88
N GLN A 230 15.13 8.42 -3.02
CA GLN A 230 15.31 7.26 -3.90
C GLN A 230 16.27 6.26 -3.25
N PRO A 231 16.12 4.95 -3.53
CA PRO A 231 17.07 3.96 -3.05
C PRO A 231 18.37 4.08 -3.84
N SER A 232 19.50 4.01 -3.14
CA SER A 232 20.83 4.13 -3.73
C SER A 232 21.56 2.78 -3.71
N PRO A 233 22.05 2.23 -4.84
CA PRO A 233 21.84 2.63 -6.25
C PRO A 233 20.67 1.87 -6.94
N ARG A 234 20.21 2.39 -8.09
CA ARG A 234 19.19 1.84 -9.01
C ARG A 234 19.56 0.51 -9.69
N SER A 235 20.55 -0.23 -9.20
CA SER A 235 20.96 -1.51 -9.78
C SER A 235 19.98 -2.64 -9.43
N ALA A 236 20.06 -3.75 -10.16
CA ALA A 236 19.48 -5.00 -9.71
C ALA A 236 20.00 -5.31 -8.29
N TYR A 237 19.11 -5.28 -7.29
CA TYR A 237 19.46 -5.51 -5.89
C TYR A 237 19.23 -6.96 -5.47
N LEU A 238 18.31 -7.65 -6.16
CA LEU A 238 18.07 -9.07 -5.93
C LEU A 238 19.12 -9.92 -6.62
N THR A 239 19.75 -10.79 -5.85
CA THR A 239 20.76 -11.74 -6.35
C THR A 239 20.16 -13.13 -6.48
N ALA A 240 20.05 -13.60 -7.73
CA ALA A 240 19.58 -14.95 -8.04
C ALA A 240 20.61 -16.01 -7.65
N VAL A 241 20.14 -17.22 -7.36
CA VAL A 241 21.01 -18.37 -7.07
C VAL A 241 21.73 -18.80 -8.36
N PRO A 242 23.08 -18.79 -8.42
CA PRO A 242 23.82 -19.08 -9.66
C PRO A 242 23.43 -20.42 -10.31
N GLN A 243 23.21 -21.46 -9.49
CA GLN A 243 22.80 -22.78 -9.95
C GLN A 243 21.40 -22.76 -10.60
N ARG A 244 20.46 -21.98 -10.05
CA ARG A 244 19.12 -21.82 -10.64
C ARG A 244 19.17 -21.03 -11.93
N VAL A 245 20.06 -20.03 -12.04
CA VAL A 245 20.29 -19.29 -13.28
C VAL A 245 20.80 -20.22 -14.38
N ALA A 246 21.79 -21.06 -14.07
CA ALA A 246 22.31 -22.05 -15.01
C ALA A 246 21.22 -23.04 -15.46
N TYR A 247 20.48 -23.61 -14.51
CA TYR A 247 19.36 -24.51 -14.77
C TYR A 247 18.31 -23.92 -15.71
N TRP A 248 17.85 -22.69 -15.44
CA TRP A 248 16.84 -22.05 -16.28
C TRP A 248 17.40 -21.65 -17.64
N ARG A 249 18.67 -21.22 -17.71
CA ARG A 249 19.32 -20.90 -18.99
C ARG A 249 19.38 -22.11 -19.90
N GLU A 250 19.75 -23.27 -19.37
CA GLU A 250 19.74 -24.54 -20.10
C GLU A 250 18.33 -24.90 -20.60
N ARG A 251 17.35 -24.92 -19.70
CA ARG A 251 15.95 -25.23 -20.07
C ARG A 251 15.39 -24.30 -21.13
N LEU A 252 15.60 -22.99 -21.00
CA LEU A 252 15.08 -22.00 -21.95
C LEU A 252 15.79 -22.08 -23.31
N THR A 253 17.07 -22.47 -23.32
CA THR A 253 17.83 -22.69 -24.57
C THR A 253 17.33 -23.94 -25.28
N ALA A 254 17.04 -25.02 -24.54
CA ALA A 254 16.53 -26.27 -25.09
C ALA A 254 15.15 -26.16 -25.78
N LEU A 255 14.36 -25.12 -25.47
CA LEU A 255 13.09 -24.82 -26.16
C LEU A 255 13.30 -24.28 -27.59
N GLY A 256 14.54 -23.99 -27.99
CA GLY A 256 14.87 -23.49 -29.33
C GLY A 256 14.78 -21.97 -29.49
N PRO A 257 15.04 -21.48 -30.71
CA PRO A 257 14.94 -20.05 -31.04
C PRO A 257 13.48 -19.58 -30.99
N GLY A 258 13.28 -18.28 -30.77
CA GLY A 258 11.94 -17.66 -30.71
C GLY A 258 11.62 -17.02 -29.37
N ARG A 259 10.45 -16.36 -29.28
CA ARG A 259 9.96 -15.70 -28.07
C ARG A 259 9.49 -16.74 -27.06
N LYS A 260 9.92 -16.61 -25.81
CA LYS A 260 9.48 -17.46 -24.70
C LYS A 260 8.44 -16.70 -23.89
N VAL A 261 7.24 -17.26 -23.78
CA VAL A 261 6.14 -16.66 -23.01
C VAL A 261 5.86 -17.57 -21.81
N GLY A 262 6.09 -17.05 -20.61
CA GLY A 262 5.71 -17.70 -19.36
C GLY A 262 4.37 -17.15 -18.88
N ILE A 263 3.42 -18.02 -18.56
CA ILE A 263 2.11 -17.65 -18.02
C ILE A 263 2.06 -18.09 -16.56
N SER A 264 1.85 -17.13 -15.65
CA SER A 264 1.51 -17.41 -14.25
C SER A 264 0.02 -17.11 -14.05
N TRP A 265 -0.80 -18.14 -13.81
CA TRP A 265 -2.25 -17.98 -13.64
C TRP A 265 -2.71 -18.04 -12.17
N ARG A 266 -1.77 -18.08 -11.21
CA ARG A 266 -2.09 -18.01 -9.78
C ARG A 266 -1.39 -16.81 -9.15
N GLY A 267 -2.18 -15.88 -8.63
CA GLY A 267 -1.76 -14.80 -7.74
C GLY A 267 -2.62 -14.84 -6.47
N GLY A 268 -1.98 -14.79 -5.30
CA GLY A 268 -2.65 -14.85 -4.00
C GLY A 268 -3.14 -16.26 -3.63
N LEU A 269 -2.90 -16.68 -2.39
CA LEU A 269 -3.63 -17.82 -1.81
C LEU A 269 -5.11 -17.46 -1.87
N SER A 270 -5.93 -18.34 -2.42
CA SER A 270 -7.39 -18.24 -2.33
C SER A 270 -7.75 -17.98 -0.87
N ALA A 271 -8.46 -16.88 -0.60
CA ALA A 271 -9.01 -16.58 0.70
C ALA A 271 -9.73 -17.83 1.21
N LYS A 272 -9.29 -18.33 2.36
CA LYS A 272 -10.09 -19.27 3.16
C LYS A 272 -11.11 -18.46 3.93
#